data_AF-A0A542SBU6-F1
#
_entry.id   AF-A0A542SBU6-F1
#
_cell.length_a   1.000
_cell.length_b   1.000
_cell.length_c   1.000
_cell.angle_alpha   90.00
_cell.angle_beta   90.00
_cell.angle_gamma   90.00
#
_symmetry.space_group_name_H-M   'P 1'
#
loop_
_entity.id
_entity.type
_entity.pdbx_description
1 polymer ?
#
loop_
_entity_poly.entity_id
_entity_poly.type
_entity_poly.pdbx_seq_one_letter_code
_entity_poly.pdbx_strand_id
1 'polypeptide(L)'
;MSYDITLAARAPGQDWDDVLDALEQSALDDDVLPAERRAELVAVLDRIEGRLDGLLGGWSRFTPTDDGTLAGELSSAEGGVQVSLHDDSAFVTYPYWEQQDPAAFHAAVAEVVRVVADQTGYDAYDPQRGDSFDGTFDDGSGLDVVRRINAGEDLVAASPASEDLPPRTGRAIAIGFVVAVVILVLVLLVS
;
A
#
# COMPACT_ATOMS: atom_id res chain seq x y z
N MET A 1 -0.99 11.49 -1.14
CA MET A 1 -1.68 10.52 -2.00
C MET A 1 -0.64 9.50 -2.45
N SER A 2 -1.01 8.23 -2.47
CA SER A 2 -0.16 7.09 -2.79
C SER A 2 -0.86 6.15 -3.77
N TYR A 3 -0.05 5.35 -4.45
CA TYR A 3 -0.50 4.11 -5.05
C TYR A 3 -0.30 2.99 -4.04
N ASP A 4 -1.30 2.13 -3.88
CA ASP A 4 -1.34 1.12 -2.83
C ASP A 4 -1.75 -0.21 -3.46
N ILE A 5 -1.02 -1.28 -3.15
CA ILE A 5 -1.39 -2.66 -3.47
C ILE A 5 -1.70 -3.37 -2.17
N THR A 6 -2.87 -4.00 -2.11
CA THR A 6 -3.30 -4.80 -0.96
C THR A 6 -2.96 -6.26 -1.23
N LEU A 7 -2.38 -6.96 -0.26
CA LEU A 7 -2.16 -8.39 -0.32
C LEU A 7 -2.90 -9.07 0.83
N ALA A 8 -3.61 -10.15 0.54
CA ALA A 8 -4.38 -10.89 1.54
C ALA A 8 -4.49 -12.38 1.22
N ALA A 9 -4.78 -13.18 2.24
CA ALA A 9 -5.13 -14.57 2.04
C ALA A 9 -6.46 -14.67 1.28
N ARG A 10 -6.45 -15.42 0.17
CA ARG A 10 -7.63 -15.59 -0.67
C ARG A 10 -7.77 -17.05 -1.08
N ALA A 11 -8.95 -17.61 -0.86
CA ALA A 11 -9.23 -18.97 -1.29
C ALA A 11 -9.42 -19.02 -2.82
N PRO A 12 -9.08 -20.13 -3.50
CA PRO A 12 -9.29 -20.26 -4.94
C PRO A 12 -10.74 -19.99 -5.34
N GLY A 13 -10.96 -18.95 -6.16
CA GLY A 13 -12.28 -18.55 -6.63
C GLY A 13 -13.11 -17.68 -5.66
N GLN A 14 -12.55 -17.29 -4.52
CA GLN A 14 -13.18 -16.31 -3.62
C GLN A 14 -13.22 -14.93 -4.30
N ASP A 15 -14.30 -14.18 -4.09
CA ASP A 15 -14.42 -12.84 -4.65
C ASP A 15 -13.56 -11.83 -3.88
N TRP A 16 -13.07 -10.78 -4.55
CA TRP A 16 -12.27 -9.75 -3.89
C TRP A 16 -13.12 -8.89 -2.95
N ASP A 17 -14.38 -8.62 -3.27
CA ASP A 17 -15.27 -7.86 -2.39
C ASP A 17 -15.41 -8.56 -1.03
N ASP A 18 -15.60 -9.88 -1.03
CA ASP A 18 -15.68 -10.68 0.20
C ASP A 18 -14.37 -10.63 1.02
N VAL A 19 -13.21 -10.63 0.35
CA VAL A 19 -11.91 -10.53 1.02
C VAL A 19 -11.73 -9.15 1.65
N LEU A 20 -12.05 -8.09 0.90
CA LEU A 20 -11.89 -6.71 1.36
C LEU A 20 -12.87 -6.37 2.50
N ASP A 21 -14.11 -6.85 2.42
CA ASP A 21 -15.09 -6.71 3.51
C ASP A 21 -14.59 -7.39 4.79
N ALA A 22 -13.97 -8.57 4.68
CA ALA A 22 -13.39 -9.26 5.83
C ALA A 22 -12.20 -8.49 6.43
N LEU A 23 -11.33 -7.93 5.60
CA LEU A 23 -10.21 -7.08 6.05
C LEU A 23 -10.70 -5.80 6.73
N GLU A 24 -11.71 -5.13 6.17
CA GLU A 24 -12.30 -3.93 6.77
C GLU A 24 -12.88 -4.27 8.14
N GLN A 25 -13.60 -5.38 8.25
CA GLN A 25 -14.14 -5.83 9.53
C GLN A 25 -13.02 -6.13 10.54
N SER A 26 -11.96 -6.83 10.13
CA SER A 26 -10.83 -7.13 11.02
C SER A 26 -10.09 -5.86 11.46
N ALA A 27 -9.94 -4.86 10.59
CA ALA A 27 -9.29 -3.60 10.93
C ALA A 27 -10.08 -2.75 11.95
N LEU A 28 -11.39 -2.98 12.07
CA LEU A 28 -12.26 -2.33 13.06
C LEU A 28 -12.25 -3.06 14.41
N ASP A 29 -11.81 -4.31 14.45
CA ASP A 29 -11.67 -5.08 15.67
C ASP A 29 -10.38 -4.63 16.38
N ASP A 30 -10.46 -4.33 17.68
CA ASP A 30 -9.29 -3.97 18.52
C ASP A 30 -8.45 -5.22 18.89
N ASP A 31 -8.26 -6.11 17.92
CA ASP A 31 -7.61 -7.39 18.12
C ASP A 31 -6.10 -7.21 18.33
N VAL A 32 -5.62 -7.86 19.38
CA VAL A 32 -4.20 -7.92 19.71
C VAL A 32 -3.60 -9.14 19.04
N LEU A 33 -2.54 -8.92 18.27
CA LEU A 33 -1.76 -9.99 17.66
C LEU A 33 -1.19 -10.93 18.73
N PRO A 34 -1.56 -12.23 18.75
CA PRO A 34 -0.97 -13.18 19.68
C PRO A 34 0.56 -13.24 19.53
N ALA A 35 1.29 -13.38 20.65
CA ALA A 35 2.76 -13.31 20.63
C ALA A 35 3.42 -14.36 19.70
N GLU A 36 2.87 -15.57 19.64
CA GLU A 36 3.35 -16.62 18.73
C GLU A 36 3.15 -16.21 17.26
N ARG A 37 1.97 -15.69 16.94
CA ARG A 37 1.64 -15.20 15.59
C ARG A 37 2.51 -14.01 15.19
N ARG A 38 2.76 -13.08 16.12
CA ARG A 38 3.70 -11.97 15.91
C ARG A 38 5.10 -12.48 15.58
N ALA A 39 5.60 -13.47 16.31
CA ALA A 39 6.92 -14.05 16.06
C ALA A 39 7.01 -14.70 14.66
N GLU A 40 5.95 -15.36 14.20
CA GLU A 40 5.86 -15.91 12.84
C GLU A 40 5.93 -14.81 11.78
N LEU A 41 5.14 -13.75 11.93
CA LEU A 41 5.10 -12.62 11.00
C LEU A 41 6.43 -11.86 10.98
N VAL A 42 7.09 -11.69 12.12
CA VAL A 42 8.45 -11.11 12.19
C VAL A 42 9.42 -11.96 11.38
N ALA A 43 9.36 -13.28 11.49
CA ALA A 43 10.21 -14.18 10.69
C ALA A 43 9.86 -14.15 9.19
N VAL A 44 8.61 -13.90 8.81
CA VAL A 44 8.21 -13.64 7.42
C VAL A 44 8.84 -12.33 6.93
N LEU A 45 8.73 -11.27 7.72
CA LEU A 45 9.27 -9.95 7.41
C LEU A 45 10.80 -9.97 7.27
N ASP A 46 11.51 -10.77 8.08
CA ASP A 46 12.96 -11.01 7.94
C ASP A 46 13.31 -11.60 6.56
N ARG A 47 12.49 -12.53 6.06
CA ARG A 47 12.69 -13.14 4.73
C ARG A 47 12.35 -12.18 3.59
N ILE A 48 11.33 -11.33 3.77
CA ILE A 48 11.00 -10.27 2.82
C ILE A 48 12.19 -9.30 2.75
N GLU A 49 12.62 -8.74 3.89
CA GLU A 49 13.74 -7.81 3.97
C GLU A 49 15.01 -8.36 3.30
N GLY A 50 15.37 -9.61 3.58
CA GLY A 50 16.52 -10.26 2.95
C GLY A 50 16.40 -10.47 1.43
N ARG A 51 15.18 -10.59 0.89
CA ARG A 51 14.95 -10.67 -0.57
C ARG A 51 14.90 -9.32 -1.25
N LEU A 52 14.55 -8.26 -0.51
CA LEU A 52 14.51 -6.89 -1.00
C LEU A 52 15.88 -6.20 -0.93
N ASP A 53 16.90 -6.84 -0.35
CA ASP A 53 18.24 -6.27 -0.24
C ASP A 53 18.81 -5.82 -1.59
N GLY A 54 19.26 -4.56 -1.66
CA GLY A 54 19.75 -3.90 -2.87
C GLY A 54 18.68 -3.47 -3.88
N LEU A 55 17.42 -3.89 -3.73
CA LEU A 55 16.30 -3.39 -4.53
C LEU A 55 15.89 -1.99 -4.00
N LEU A 56 15.76 -1.00 -4.88
CA LEU A 56 15.42 0.38 -4.49
C LEU A 56 16.41 0.99 -3.47
N GLY A 57 17.70 0.68 -3.69
CA GLY A 57 18.81 1.14 -2.87
C GLY A 57 18.97 0.30 -1.60
N GLY A 58 18.19 0.59 -0.57
CA GLY A 58 18.25 -0.08 0.72
C GLY A 58 16.99 0.10 1.54
N TRP A 59 16.80 -0.76 2.54
CA TRP A 59 15.58 -0.83 3.33
C TRP A 59 15.85 -0.53 4.80
N SER A 60 14.90 0.14 5.42
CA SER A 60 14.88 0.40 6.87
C SER A 60 13.64 -0.24 7.46
N ARG A 61 13.75 -0.73 8.69
CA ARG A 61 12.67 -1.42 9.37
C ARG A 61 12.12 -0.62 10.55
N PHE A 62 10.81 -0.54 10.62
CA PHE A 62 10.09 -0.13 11.81
C PHE A 62 9.49 -1.37 12.49
N THR A 63 9.68 -1.47 13.80
CA THR A 63 9.08 -2.50 14.64
C THR A 63 8.13 -1.81 15.63
N PRO A 64 6.82 -2.10 15.60
CA PRO A 64 5.87 -1.51 16.52
C PRO A 64 6.18 -1.92 17.97
N THR A 65 5.94 -0.99 18.89
CA THR A 65 6.10 -1.22 20.33
C THR A 65 4.79 -1.56 21.04
N ASP A 66 3.67 -1.45 20.32
CA ASP A 66 2.34 -1.83 20.80
C ASP A 66 1.96 -3.25 20.38
N ASP A 67 0.87 -3.73 20.97
CA ASP A 67 0.36 -5.08 20.77
C ASP A 67 -0.65 -5.16 19.60
N GLY A 68 -0.76 -4.13 18.75
CA GLY A 68 -1.72 -4.09 17.64
C GLY A 68 -1.44 -5.09 16.52
N THR A 69 -2.23 -5.04 15.44
CA THR A 69 -2.14 -6.02 14.34
C THR A 69 -0.94 -5.83 13.39
N LEU A 70 -0.18 -4.74 13.53
CA LEU A 70 1.03 -4.52 12.75
C LEU A 70 2.18 -5.37 13.30
N ALA A 71 2.81 -6.17 12.44
CA ALA A 71 4.02 -6.91 12.77
C ALA A 71 5.29 -6.10 12.51
N GLY A 72 5.29 -5.25 11.48
CA GLY A 72 6.37 -4.34 11.15
C GLY A 72 6.22 -3.71 9.77
N GLU A 73 7.09 -2.75 9.48
CA GLU A 73 7.14 -2.04 8.21
C GLU A 73 8.57 -1.99 7.66
N LEU A 74 8.71 -2.08 6.35
CA LEU A 74 9.96 -1.88 5.62
C LEU A 74 9.78 -0.68 4.69
N SER A 75 10.71 0.27 4.74
CA SER A 75 10.67 1.45 3.87
C SER A 75 11.96 1.55 3.05
N SER A 76 11.82 1.72 1.74
CA SER A 76 12.94 1.90 0.82
C SER A 76 13.49 3.32 0.88
N ALA A 77 14.80 3.46 0.73
CA ALA A 77 15.47 4.75 0.63
C ALA A 77 15.13 5.46 -0.69
N GLU A 78 14.94 4.71 -1.78
CA GLU A 78 14.59 5.25 -3.09
C GLU A 78 13.11 5.08 -3.40
N GLY A 79 12.48 6.15 -3.91
CA GLY A 79 11.09 6.11 -4.38
C GLY A 79 10.02 6.06 -3.29
N GLY A 80 10.40 5.94 -2.02
CA GLY A 80 9.47 5.97 -0.88
C GLY A 80 8.51 4.79 -0.83
N VAL A 81 8.94 3.62 -1.33
CA VAL A 81 8.15 2.39 -1.28
C VAL A 81 8.13 1.88 0.15
N GLN A 82 6.96 1.54 0.66
CA GLN A 82 6.76 0.97 1.97
C GLN A 82 6.03 -0.37 1.85
N VAL A 83 6.46 -1.35 2.63
CA VAL A 83 5.78 -2.62 2.86
C VAL A 83 5.34 -2.65 4.32
N SER A 84 4.05 -2.76 4.60
CA SER A 84 3.55 -3.05 5.96
C SER A 84 2.99 -4.47 6.00
N LEU A 85 3.31 -5.20 7.08
CA LEU A 85 2.81 -6.56 7.30
C LEU A 85 1.93 -6.60 8.55
N HIS A 86 0.68 -6.99 8.37
CA HIS A 86 -0.31 -7.19 9.41
C HIS A 86 -0.62 -8.68 9.59
N ASP A 87 -1.58 -9.03 10.45
CA ASP A 87 -1.91 -10.43 10.74
C ASP A 87 -2.42 -11.21 9.51
N ASP A 88 -3.36 -10.62 8.80
CA ASP A 88 -4.11 -11.23 7.69
C ASP A 88 -3.85 -10.56 6.33
N SER A 89 -3.07 -9.49 6.32
CA SER A 89 -2.85 -8.63 5.17
C SER A 89 -1.45 -8.03 5.14
N ALA A 90 -1.06 -7.57 3.96
CA ALA A 90 0.10 -6.73 3.77
C ALA A 90 -0.22 -5.64 2.76
N PHE A 91 0.51 -4.53 2.82
CA PHE A 91 0.33 -3.42 1.89
C PHE A 91 1.67 -3.05 1.29
N VAL A 92 1.70 -2.80 -0.02
CA VAL A 92 2.84 -2.19 -0.71
C VAL A 92 2.39 -0.84 -1.23
N THR A 93 2.96 0.22 -0.70
CA THR A 93 2.52 1.60 -0.99
C THR A 93 3.69 2.44 -1.49
N TYR A 94 3.44 3.38 -2.40
CA TYR A 94 4.42 4.40 -2.75
C TYR A 94 3.74 5.74 -3.04
N PRO A 95 4.38 6.88 -2.73
CA PRO A 95 3.82 8.19 -3.00
C PRO A 95 3.82 8.50 -4.51
N TYR A 96 2.80 9.21 -4.99
CA TYR A 96 2.77 9.72 -6.36
C TYR A 96 3.83 10.81 -6.56
N TRP A 97 5.04 10.42 -6.96
CA TRP A 97 6.15 11.30 -7.30
C TRP A 97 6.58 11.08 -8.75
N GLU A 98 7.12 12.12 -9.37
CA GLU A 98 7.74 11.97 -10.69
C GLU A 98 9.03 11.15 -10.56
N GLN A 99 9.04 10.01 -11.22
CA GLN A 99 10.20 9.14 -11.30
C GLN A 99 11.00 9.48 -12.55
N GLN A 100 12.33 9.44 -12.45
CA GLN A 100 13.21 9.66 -13.60
C GLN A 100 13.06 8.56 -14.65
N ASP A 101 12.83 7.33 -14.21
CA ASP A 101 12.51 6.16 -15.04
C ASP A 101 11.31 5.42 -14.44
N PRO A 102 10.06 5.82 -14.82
CA PRO A 102 8.85 5.22 -14.29
C PRO A 102 8.76 3.72 -14.58
N ALA A 103 9.23 3.26 -15.75
CA ALA A 103 9.15 1.86 -16.12
C ALA A 103 10.07 0.98 -15.25
N ALA A 104 11.31 1.41 -15.02
CA ALA A 104 12.21 0.71 -14.12
C ALA A 104 11.72 0.73 -12.67
N PHE A 105 11.16 1.86 -12.22
CA PHE A 105 10.56 1.97 -10.90
C PHE A 105 9.37 1.02 -10.73
N HIS A 106 8.41 1.02 -11.65
CA HIS A 106 7.27 0.10 -11.63
C HIS A 106 7.69 -1.37 -11.67
N ALA A 107 8.69 -1.72 -12.48
CA ALA A 107 9.24 -3.08 -12.48
C ALA A 107 9.82 -3.47 -11.11
N ALA A 108 10.49 -2.54 -10.43
CA ALA A 108 11.00 -2.78 -9.08
C ALA A 108 9.85 -2.91 -8.05
N VAL A 109 8.81 -2.08 -8.10
CA VAL A 109 7.65 -2.20 -7.20
C VAL A 109 6.88 -3.50 -7.46
N ALA A 110 6.70 -3.91 -8.71
CA ALA A 110 6.09 -5.20 -9.04
C ALA A 110 6.88 -6.37 -8.45
N GLU A 111 8.22 -6.29 -8.45
CA GLU A 111 9.08 -7.27 -7.80
C GLU A 111 8.91 -7.27 -6.28
N VAL A 112 8.75 -6.10 -5.65
CA VAL A 112 8.42 -6.01 -4.21
C VAL A 112 7.11 -6.74 -3.92
N VAL A 113 6.04 -6.44 -4.67
CA VAL A 113 4.72 -7.11 -4.51
C VAL A 113 4.86 -8.63 -4.65
N ARG A 114 5.60 -9.08 -5.67
CA ARG A 114 5.86 -10.51 -5.90
C ARG A 114 6.61 -11.16 -4.74
N VAL A 115 7.63 -10.50 -4.18
CA VAL A 115 8.37 -11.00 -3.02
C VAL A 115 7.46 -11.13 -1.80
N VAL A 116 6.60 -10.15 -1.53
CA VAL A 116 5.66 -10.21 -0.41
C VAL A 116 4.68 -11.37 -0.62
N ALA A 117 4.06 -11.46 -1.79
CA ALA A 117 3.15 -12.56 -2.15
C ALA A 117 3.79 -13.94 -1.98
N ASP A 118 5.02 -14.13 -2.46
CA ASP A 118 5.79 -15.38 -2.31
C ASP A 118 6.02 -15.76 -0.83
N GLN A 119 6.26 -14.78 0.04
CA GLN A 119 6.63 -15.03 1.44
C GLN A 119 5.42 -15.20 2.37
N THR A 120 4.28 -14.60 2.02
CA THR A 120 3.03 -14.70 2.79
C THR A 120 2.08 -15.75 2.24
N GLY A 121 2.17 -16.07 0.95
CA GLY A 121 1.17 -16.87 0.22
C GLY A 121 -0.10 -16.09 -0.09
N TYR A 122 -0.05 -14.76 -0.04
CA TYR A 122 -1.19 -13.88 -0.33
C TYR A 122 -1.33 -13.59 -1.82
N ASP A 123 -2.57 -13.38 -2.25
CA ASP A 123 -2.87 -12.80 -3.54
C ASP A 123 -2.81 -11.27 -3.44
N ALA A 124 -2.46 -10.60 -4.54
CA ALA A 124 -2.37 -9.15 -4.61
C ALA A 124 -3.59 -8.55 -5.35
N TYR A 125 -4.13 -7.46 -4.82
CA TYR A 125 -5.24 -6.68 -5.34
C TYR A 125 -4.80 -5.24 -5.61
N ASP A 126 -5.29 -4.70 -6.70
CA ASP A 126 -5.08 -3.32 -7.14
C ASP A 126 -6.39 -2.52 -6.94
N PRO A 127 -6.51 -1.72 -5.86
CA PRO A 127 -7.68 -0.89 -5.59
C PRO A 127 -7.97 0.15 -6.68
N GLN A 128 -6.96 0.61 -7.41
CA GLN A 128 -7.10 1.60 -8.47
C GLN A 128 -7.78 0.97 -9.70
N ARG A 129 -7.61 -0.33 -9.91
CA ARG A 129 -8.26 -1.08 -10.99
C ARG A 129 -9.50 -1.87 -10.58
N GLY A 130 -9.63 -2.19 -9.29
CA GLY A 130 -10.71 -3.03 -8.80
C GLY A 130 -10.56 -4.51 -9.14
N ASP A 131 -9.33 -5.00 -9.33
CA ASP A 131 -9.06 -6.41 -9.67
C ASP A 131 -7.70 -6.87 -9.10
N SER A 132 -7.40 -8.15 -9.25
CA SER A 132 -6.11 -8.76 -8.94
C SER A 132 -4.98 -8.00 -9.64
N PHE A 133 -3.91 -7.72 -8.92
CA PHE A 133 -2.74 -7.05 -9.45
C PHE A 133 -2.04 -7.91 -10.51
N ASP A 134 -1.85 -7.36 -11.71
CA ASP A 134 -1.31 -8.06 -12.87
C ASP A 134 0.19 -7.75 -13.13
N GLY A 135 0.83 -6.99 -12.25
CA GLY A 135 2.22 -6.55 -12.40
C GLY A 135 2.37 -5.17 -13.06
N THR A 136 1.29 -4.50 -13.44
CA THR A 136 1.32 -3.18 -14.07
C THR A 136 0.69 -2.11 -13.19
N PHE A 137 0.94 -0.83 -13.44
CA PHE A 137 0.45 0.29 -12.62
C PHE A 137 -0.31 1.29 -13.48
N ASP A 138 -1.43 1.82 -12.97
CA ASP A 138 -2.19 2.91 -13.60
C ASP A 138 -2.19 4.15 -12.70
N ASP A 139 -0.99 4.71 -12.49
CA ASP A 139 -0.76 5.85 -11.60
C ASP A 139 -0.88 7.21 -12.28
N GLY A 140 -1.18 7.25 -13.58
CA GLY A 140 -1.27 8.48 -14.35
C GLY A 140 -2.30 9.45 -13.80
N SER A 141 -3.47 8.94 -13.41
CA SER A 141 -4.53 9.75 -12.79
C SER A 141 -4.10 10.35 -11.44
N GLY A 142 -3.40 9.57 -10.61
CA GLY A 142 -2.87 10.03 -9.32
C GLY A 142 -1.78 11.10 -9.48
N LEU A 143 -0.85 10.89 -10.42
CA LEU A 143 0.20 11.85 -10.76
C LEU A 143 -0.39 13.18 -11.27
N ASP A 144 -1.42 13.12 -12.11
CA ASP A 144 -2.07 14.33 -12.62
C ASP A 144 -2.75 15.14 -11.51
N VAL A 145 -3.40 14.49 -10.54
CA VAL A 145 -3.95 15.20 -9.38
C VAL A 145 -2.82 15.86 -8.57
N VAL A 146 -1.71 15.17 -8.32
CA VAL A 146 -0.55 15.77 -7.61
C VAL A 146 0.01 16.97 -8.36
N ARG A 147 0.17 16.90 -9.69
CA ARG A 147 0.63 18.03 -10.51
C ARG A 147 -0.27 19.25 -10.38
N ARG A 148 -1.60 19.05 -10.41
CA ARG A 148 -2.58 20.14 -10.27
C ARG A 148 -2.52 20.80 -8.90
N ILE A 149 -2.41 20.01 -7.83
CA ILE A 149 -2.22 20.53 -6.47
C ILE A 149 -0.94 21.38 -6.40
N ASN A 150 0.17 20.87 -6.93
CA ASN A 150 1.46 21.57 -6.92
C ASN A 150 1.45 22.85 -7.77
N ALA A 151 0.63 22.89 -8.82
CA ALA A 151 0.40 24.09 -9.63
C ALA A 151 -0.50 25.14 -8.94
N GLY A 152 -1.02 24.85 -7.74
CA GLY A 152 -1.90 25.74 -6.99
C GLY A 152 -3.32 25.78 -7.56
N GLU A 153 -3.73 24.77 -8.32
CA GLU A 153 -5.10 24.68 -8.81
C GLU A 153 -6.05 24.24 -7.69
N ASP A 154 -7.11 25.02 -7.46
CA ASP A 154 -8.19 24.65 -6.55
C ASP A 154 -8.90 23.41 -7.11
N LEU A 155 -8.73 22.26 -6.45
CA LEU A 155 -9.38 21.00 -6.84
C LEU A 155 -10.92 21.04 -6.71
N VAL A 156 -11.48 22.14 -6.20
CA VAL A 156 -12.92 22.36 -6.03
C VAL A 156 -13.65 22.61 -7.37
N ALA A 157 -12.94 22.83 -8.47
CA ALA A 157 -13.53 23.19 -9.77
C ALA A 157 -13.70 22.03 -10.77
N ALA A 158 -13.65 20.77 -10.32
CA ALA A 158 -13.92 19.60 -11.17
C ALA A 158 -15.07 18.73 -10.64
N SER A 159 -16.21 19.37 -10.33
CA SER A 159 -17.50 18.67 -10.39
C SER A 159 -18.13 19.03 -11.74
N PRO A 160 -18.01 18.20 -12.80
CA PRO A 160 -18.91 18.35 -13.92
C PRO A 160 -20.32 18.15 -13.40
N ALA A 161 -21.19 19.11 -13.75
CA ALA A 161 -22.60 19.12 -13.40
C ALA A 161 -23.21 17.72 -13.56
N SER A 162 -24.03 17.36 -12.58
CA SER A 162 -24.85 16.16 -12.55
C SER A 162 -25.78 16.12 -13.77
N GLU A 163 -25.34 15.52 -14.87
CA GLU A 163 -26.22 15.04 -15.93
C GLU A 163 -26.45 13.53 -15.73
N ASP A 164 -27.55 13.26 -15.03
CA ASP A 164 -28.46 12.11 -15.17
C ASP A 164 -27.84 10.80 -15.72
N LEU A 165 -27.13 10.07 -14.85
CA LEU A 165 -26.81 8.66 -15.05
C LEU A 165 -27.69 7.82 -14.11
N PRO A 166 -28.25 6.68 -14.58
CA PRO A 166 -29.02 5.78 -13.73
C PRO A 166 -28.17 5.26 -12.56
N PRO A 167 -28.78 4.90 -11.42
CA PRO A 167 -28.05 4.55 -10.20
C PRO A 167 -27.15 3.34 -10.47
N ARG A 168 -25.83 3.58 -10.52
CA ARG A 168 -24.83 2.52 -10.42
C ARG A 168 -24.68 2.19 -8.95
N THR A 169 -25.25 1.05 -8.55
CA THR A 169 -24.93 0.37 -7.30
C THR A 169 -23.46 -0.06 -7.41
N GLY A 170 -22.58 0.70 -6.80
CA GLY A 170 -21.13 0.46 -6.81
C GLY A 170 -20.49 1.58 -6.01
N ARG A 171 -20.33 1.35 -4.71
CA ARG A 171 -19.71 2.31 -3.80
C ARG A 171 -18.23 2.39 -4.17
N ALA A 172 -17.78 3.57 -4.59
CA ALA A 172 -16.36 3.90 -4.54
C ALA A 172 -15.96 3.98 -3.06
N ILE A 173 -15.27 2.97 -2.56
CA ILE A 173 -14.71 2.95 -1.20
C ILE A 173 -13.26 3.37 -1.33
N ALA A 174 -12.99 4.63 -1.03
CA ALA A 174 -11.63 5.09 -0.79
C ALA A 174 -11.18 4.51 0.56
N ILE A 175 -10.34 3.49 0.53
CA ILE A 175 -9.60 3.04 1.71
C ILE A 175 -8.54 4.12 1.98
N GLY A 176 -8.95 5.14 2.72
CA GLY A 176 -8.07 6.20 3.18
C GLY A 176 -7.24 5.69 4.36
N PHE A 177 -6.13 5.00 4.11
CA PHE A 177 -5.13 4.80 5.16
C PHE A 177 -4.43 6.13 5.44
N VAL A 178 -4.80 6.74 6.56
CA VAL A 178 -4.09 7.87 7.14
C VAL A 178 -2.79 7.33 7.75
N VAL A 179 -1.73 7.22 6.93
CA VAL A 179 -0.35 7.28 7.44
C VAL A 179 0.21 8.63 7.03
N ALA A 180 -0.23 9.65 7.78
CA ALA A 180 0.30 11.00 7.68
C ALA A 180 1.23 11.26 8.88
N VAL A 181 2.48 11.60 8.54
CA VAL A 181 3.44 12.39 9.33
C VAL A 181 4.33 11.63 10.34
N VAL A 182 5.45 11.08 9.88
CA VAL A 182 6.73 11.11 10.66
C VAL A 182 7.97 11.52 9.83
N ILE A 183 7.91 11.60 8.49
CA ILE A 183 9.07 12.06 7.68
C ILE A 183 9.04 13.58 7.45
N LEU A 184 9.10 14.37 8.52
CA LEU A 184 9.49 15.80 8.42
C LEU A 184 10.38 16.30 9.57
N VAL A 185 10.58 15.54 10.64
CA VAL A 185 11.35 16.04 11.80
C VAL A 185 12.86 15.76 11.70
N LEU A 186 13.32 14.83 10.86
CA LEU A 186 14.72 14.41 10.87
C LEU A 186 15.67 15.17 9.92
N VAL A 187 15.16 15.99 8.99
CA VAL A 187 16.01 16.81 8.09
C VAL A 187 16.24 18.24 8.61
N LEU A 188 15.46 18.72 9.58
CA LEU A 188 15.61 20.08 10.15
C LEU A 188 16.43 20.15 11.45
N LEU A 189 16.98 19.03 11.94
CA LEU A 189 17.80 18.99 13.16
C LEU A 189 19.31 18.86 12.92
N VAL A 190 19.76 18.84 11.66
CA VAL A 190 21.20 18.76 11.29
C VAL A 190 21.60 19.86 10.30
N SER A 191 21.00 21.05 10.36
CA SER A 191 21.48 22.22 9.60
C SER A 191 21.44 23.49 10.44
#